data_AF-A0AAD1AE42-F1
#
_entry.id   AF-A0AAD1AE42-F1
#
_cell.length_a   1.000
_cell.length_b   1.000
_cell.length_c   1.000
_cell.angle_alpha   90.00
_cell.angle_beta   90.00
_cell.angle_gamma   90.00
#
_symmetry.space_group_name_H-M   'P 1'
#
loop_
_entity.id
_entity.type
_entity.pdbx_description
1 polymer ?
#
loop_
_entity_poly.entity_id
_entity_poly.type
_entity_poly.pdbx_seq_one_letter_code
_entity_poly.pdbx_strand_id
1 'polypeptide(L)'
;MVAQHPHSSVAPSPAYRNSGRPAVPHQTPVRRSWARIPVTVLAFAASFAFVMVNVVDPSSGAVASPYYQAPARFNGDAAQRLVVAGGVERTVERDSFAAQEKPKPTPTPTPTPTPVAPQAQATTSESEQDAPAAAAPVVRAATPDPGSAKAIAYDMIVQRGWADSEYNCLVSLWTRESGWNVYAENKSSGAYGIPQALPGSKMAAAGSDWASNPSTQITWGLGYISGRYGSPCGAWAHSESVGWY
;
A
#
# COMPACT_ATOMS: atom_id res chain seq x y z
N MET A 1 -13.65 -54.82 50.78
CA MET A 1 -12.86 -56.07 50.62
C MET A 1 -13.56 -56.84 49.52
N VAL A 2 -13.03 -57.11 48.33
CA VAL A 2 -11.65 -57.43 47.93
C VAL A 2 -11.43 -56.86 46.52
N ALA A 3 -10.26 -56.23 46.34
CA ALA A 3 -9.76 -55.75 45.06
C ALA A 3 -9.06 -56.91 44.33
N GLN A 4 -9.28 -57.04 43.01
CA GLN A 4 -8.54 -57.96 42.15
C GLN A 4 -8.22 -57.27 40.81
N HIS A 5 -6.96 -56.83 40.71
CA HIS A 5 -6.14 -56.83 39.49
C HIS A 5 -5.12 -57.99 39.64
N PRO A 6 -4.28 -58.37 38.65
CA PRO A 6 -4.13 -57.93 37.26
C PRO A 6 -4.03 -59.10 36.24
N HIS A 7 -4.18 -58.83 34.94
CA HIS A 7 -3.57 -59.68 33.90
C HIS A 7 -2.82 -58.82 32.90
N SER A 8 -1.47 -58.89 32.99
CA SER A 8 -0.52 -58.35 32.03
C SER A 8 -0.60 -59.13 30.71
N SER A 9 -0.91 -58.44 29.61
CA SER A 9 -0.80 -59.01 28.27
C SER A 9 0.59 -58.71 27.69
N VAL A 10 1.29 -59.78 27.33
CA VAL A 10 2.65 -59.82 26.80
C VAL A 10 2.62 -59.47 25.31
N ALA A 11 3.45 -58.51 24.90
CA ALA A 11 3.71 -58.18 23.52
C ALA A 11 4.56 -59.26 22.83
N PRO A 12 4.34 -59.51 21.52
CA PRO A 12 5.42 -59.95 20.65
C PRO A 12 5.76 -58.90 19.58
N SER A 13 7.05 -58.60 19.47
CA SER A 13 7.73 -58.03 18.29
C SER A 13 9.09 -58.74 18.19
N PRO A 14 9.79 -58.82 17.04
CA PRO A 14 9.51 -58.27 15.70
C PRO A 14 9.71 -59.30 14.56
N ALA A 15 9.24 -58.99 13.35
CA ALA A 15 9.77 -59.57 12.12
C ALA A 15 10.07 -58.44 11.12
N TYR A 16 11.29 -57.93 11.20
CA TYR A 16 11.82 -56.91 10.30
C TYR A 16 12.15 -57.57 8.95
N ARG A 17 11.23 -57.49 7.99
CA ARG A 17 11.47 -57.97 6.61
C ARG A 17 12.37 -56.95 5.89
N ASN A 18 13.62 -57.35 5.73
CA ASN A 18 14.68 -56.63 5.03
C ASN A 18 14.37 -56.57 3.52
N SER A 19 13.72 -55.50 3.07
CA SER A 19 13.57 -55.19 1.64
C SER A 19 14.81 -54.42 1.17
N GLY A 20 15.63 -55.09 0.34
CA GLY A 20 16.86 -54.56 -0.23
C GLY A 20 16.65 -53.21 -0.92
N ARG A 21 17.42 -52.22 -0.47
CA ARG A 21 17.59 -50.96 -1.19
C ARG A 21 18.48 -51.22 -2.42
N PRO A 22 18.08 -50.85 -3.64
CA PRO A 22 18.99 -50.87 -4.77
C PRO A 22 20.13 -49.88 -4.54
N ALA A 23 21.35 -50.33 -4.83
CA ALA A 23 22.57 -49.53 -4.74
C ALA A 23 22.46 -48.31 -5.67
N VAL A 24 22.56 -47.12 -5.09
CA VAL A 24 22.67 -45.87 -5.85
C VAL A 24 24.11 -45.81 -6.40
N PRO A 25 24.33 -45.63 -7.72
CA PRO A 25 25.66 -45.47 -8.25
C PRO A 25 26.27 -44.16 -7.73
N HIS A 26 27.42 -44.26 -7.06
CA HIS A 26 28.23 -43.10 -6.69
C HIS A 26 28.73 -42.40 -7.96
N GLN A 27 28.09 -41.29 -8.32
CA GLN A 27 28.66 -40.36 -9.29
C GLN A 27 29.86 -39.68 -8.64
N THR A 28 31.06 -39.94 -9.16
CA THR A 28 32.27 -39.18 -8.81
C THR A 28 32.08 -37.72 -9.21
N PRO A 29 32.28 -36.73 -8.31
CA PRO A 29 32.15 -35.34 -8.70
C PRO A 29 33.27 -34.98 -9.69
N VAL A 30 32.88 -34.67 -10.93
CA VAL A 30 33.76 -34.03 -11.91
C VAL A 30 34.14 -32.67 -11.32
N ARG A 31 35.41 -32.54 -10.91
CA ARG A 31 35.97 -31.30 -10.39
C ARG A 31 36.09 -30.30 -11.55
N ARG A 32 35.01 -29.56 -11.82
CA ARG A 32 34.99 -28.48 -12.82
C ARG A 32 35.89 -27.36 -12.29
N SER A 33 37.13 -27.30 -12.79
CA SER A 33 38.04 -26.19 -12.51
C SER A 33 37.51 -24.94 -13.19
N TRP A 34 36.71 -24.15 -12.47
CA TRP A 34 36.44 -22.78 -12.88
C TRP A 34 37.78 -22.03 -12.84
N ALA A 35 38.28 -21.68 -14.02
CA ALA A 35 39.39 -20.76 -14.16
C ALA A 35 39.06 -19.53 -13.29
N ARG A 36 39.92 -19.26 -12.30
CA ARG A 36 39.80 -18.06 -11.48
C ARG A 36 40.13 -16.89 -12.38
N ILE A 37 39.12 -16.26 -12.97
CA ILE A 37 39.29 -14.97 -13.62
C ILE A 37 39.72 -14.02 -12.51
N PRO A 38 40.92 -13.41 -12.59
CA PRO A 38 41.39 -12.52 -11.55
C PRO A 38 40.43 -11.34 -11.44
N VAL A 39 40.01 -11.02 -10.21
CA VAL A 39 39.04 -9.95 -9.89
C VAL A 39 39.43 -8.59 -10.52
N THR A 40 40.71 -8.40 -10.81
CA THR A 40 41.25 -7.22 -11.51
C THR A 40 40.72 -7.05 -12.95
N VAL A 41 40.43 -8.14 -13.67
CA VAL A 41 39.90 -8.07 -15.05
C VAL A 41 38.40 -7.72 -15.05
N LEU A 42 37.65 -8.17 -14.04
CA LEU A 42 36.23 -7.85 -13.90
C LEU A 42 36.00 -6.39 -13.49
N ALA A 43 36.85 -5.83 -12.64
CA ALA A 43 36.76 -4.44 -12.21
C ALA A 43 37.03 -3.42 -13.34
N PHE A 44 37.96 -3.74 -14.25
CA PHE A 44 38.30 -2.86 -15.37
C PHE A 44 37.16 -2.81 -16.42
N ALA A 45 36.49 -3.94 -16.69
CA ALA A 45 35.37 -4.01 -17.62
C ALA A 45 34.11 -3.27 -17.12
N ALA A 46 33.81 -3.33 -15.82
CA ALA A 46 32.68 -2.61 -15.23
C ALA A 46 32.83 -1.07 -15.31
N SER A 47 34.07 -0.59 -15.27
CA SER A 47 34.39 0.85 -15.30
C SER A 47 34.19 1.46 -16.70
N PHE A 48 34.52 0.71 -17.75
CA PHE A 48 34.30 1.14 -19.15
C PHE A 48 32.82 1.11 -19.55
N ALA A 49 32.02 0.19 -19.00
CA ALA A 49 30.59 0.11 -19.29
C ALA A 49 29.81 1.32 -18.77
N PHE A 50 30.19 1.91 -17.64
CA PHE A 50 29.50 3.09 -17.08
C PHE A 50 29.76 4.38 -17.87
N VAL A 51 30.94 4.51 -18.48
CA VAL A 51 31.30 5.66 -19.32
C VAL A 51 30.62 5.59 -20.69
N MET A 52 30.37 4.39 -21.23
CA MET A 52 29.70 4.22 -22.53
C MET A 52 28.16 4.29 -22.47
N VAL A 53 27.53 4.17 -21.31
CA VAL A 53 26.06 4.38 -21.15
C VAL A 53 25.68 5.87 -21.12
N ASN A 54 26.62 6.75 -20.76
CA ASN A 54 26.39 8.20 -20.74
C ASN A 54 26.77 8.89 -22.06
N VAL A 55 27.15 8.15 -23.10
CA VAL A 55 27.24 8.65 -24.48
C VAL A 55 25.95 8.28 -25.23
N VAL A 56 24.83 8.71 -24.65
CA VAL A 56 23.61 8.99 -25.40
C VAL A 56 23.85 10.34 -26.07
N ASP A 57 24.28 10.26 -27.32
CA ASP A 57 24.31 11.29 -28.36
C ASP A 57 24.12 12.75 -27.90
N PRO A 58 25.19 13.58 -27.81
CA PRO A 58 25.07 15.01 -27.54
C PRO A 58 24.37 15.78 -28.68
N SER A 59 23.98 15.09 -29.75
CA SER A 59 23.26 15.59 -30.92
C SER A 59 21.78 15.21 -30.95
N SER A 60 21.21 14.64 -29.88
CA SER A 60 19.75 14.64 -29.67
C SER A 60 19.26 16.05 -29.30
N GLY A 61 19.70 17.06 -30.05
CA GLY A 61 18.94 18.28 -30.21
C GLY A 61 17.65 17.93 -30.92
N ALA A 62 16.54 18.49 -30.44
CA ALA A 62 15.30 18.51 -31.19
C ALA A 62 15.56 19.21 -32.53
N VAL A 63 15.89 18.45 -33.58
CA VAL A 63 15.88 18.94 -34.96
C VAL A 63 14.43 19.02 -35.40
N ALA A 64 13.77 20.11 -35.00
CA ALA A 64 12.67 20.64 -35.78
C ALA A 64 13.26 21.01 -37.15
N SER A 65 13.23 20.06 -38.09
CA SER A 65 13.55 20.33 -39.48
C SER A 65 12.67 21.50 -39.96
N PRO A 66 13.24 22.56 -40.57
CA PRO A 66 12.42 23.64 -41.14
C PRO A 66 11.52 23.16 -42.29
N TYR A 67 11.67 21.90 -42.72
CA TYR A 67 10.89 21.28 -43.77
C TYR A 67 9.77 20.35 -43.26
N TYR A 68 9.62 20.18 -41.94
CA TYR A 68 8.52 19.38 -41.39
C TYR A 68 7.31 20.26 -41.07
N GLN A 69 6.38 20.37 -42.02
CA GLN A 69 5.05 20.91 -41.76
C GLN A 69 4.14 19.77 -41.31
N ALA A 70 3.67 19.81 -40.06
CA ALA A 70 2.61 18.92 -39.61
C ALA A 70 1.34 19.19 -40.44
N PRO A 71 0.59 18.16 -40.88
CA PRO A 71 -0.65 18.38 -41.62
C PRO A 71 -1.62 19.19 -40.77
N ALA A 72 -2.27 20.18 -41.38
CA ALA A 72 -3.19 21.09 -40.71
C ALA A 72 -4.35 20.31 -40.06
N ARG A 73 -4.26 20.08 -38.75
CA ARG A 73 -5.27 19.32 -37.99
C ARG A 73 -6.55 20.12 -37.72
N PHE A 74 -6.57 21.39 -38.14
CA PHE A 74 -7.63 22.37 -37.85
C PHE A 74 -8.00 23.23 -39.06
N ASN A 75 -7.98 22.68 -40.29
CA ASN A 75 -8.48 23.37 -41.50
C ASN A 75 -7.93 24.80 -41.74
N GLY A 76 -6.76 25.15 -41.22
CA GLY A 76 -6.15 26.48 -41.39
C GLY A 76 -6.51 27.53 -40.33
N ASP A 77 -7.26 27.19 -39.29
CA ASP A 77 -7.56 28.12 -38.19
C ASP A 77 -6.36 28.32 -37.26
N ALA A 78 -6.13 29.58 -36.87
CA ALA A 78 -4.99 29.96 -36.04
C ALA A 78 -5.08 29.36 -34.63
N ALA A 79 -4.07 28.58 -34.23
CA ALA A 79 -3.91 28.14 -32.85
C ALA A 79 -3.78 29.38 -31.94
N GLN A 80 -4.61 29.44 -30.88
CA GLN A 80 -4.65 30.56 -29.92
C GLN A 80 -3.25 30.92 -29.41
N ARG A 81 -2.74 32.05 -29.90
CA ARG A 81 -1.52 32.67 -29.41
C ARG A 81 -1.87 33.51 -28.17
N LEU A 82 -1.60 32.97 -26.98
CA LEU A 82 -1.70 33.72 -25.73
C LEU A 82 -0.48 34.64 -25.61
N VAL A 83 -0.68 35.94 -25.84
CA VAL A 83 0.33 36.98 -25.59
C VAL A 83 0.14 37.47 -24.15
N VAL A 84 1.06 37.10 -23.25
CA VAL A 84 1.11 37.70 -21.92
C VAL A 84 1.83 39.05 -22.04
N ALA A 85 1.06 40.13 -22.13
CA ALA A 85 1.56 41.49 -21.98
C ALA A 85 1.49 41.87 -20.48
N GLY A 86 2.63 41.85 -19.80
CA GLY A 86 2.73 42.33 -18.42
C GLY A 86 3.95 41.76 -17.71
N GLY A 87 4.96 42.60 -17.46
CA GLY A 87 6.02 42.27 -16.51
C GLY A 87 5.40 42.14 -15.11
N VAL A 88 5.64 41.00 -14.45
CA VAL A 88 5.20 40.79 -13.08
C VAL A 88 6.35 41.23 -12.17
N GLU A 89 6.27 42.45 -11.63
CA GLU A 89 6.95 42.74 -10.37
C GLU A 89 6.39 41.80 -9.31
N ARG A 90 7.27 41.00 -8.70
CA ARG A 90 6.89 40.16 -7.55
C ARG A 90 6.93 41.01 -6.29
N THR A 91 5.81 41.64 -5.95
CA THR A 91 5.54 42.07 -4.58
C THR A 91 5.19 40.84 -3.74
N VAL A 92 6.00 40.56 -2.73
CA VAL A 92 5.72 39.52 -1.72
C VAL A 92 4.86 40.18 -0.64
N GLU A 93 3.57 39.88 -0.66
CA GLU A 93 2.66 40.19 0.45
C GLU A 93 2.61 38.96 1.38
N ARG A 94 2.91 39.16 2.67
CA ARG A 94 2.74 38.11 3.69
C ARG A 94 1.29 38.16 4.15
N ASP A 95 0.48 37.20 3.71
CA ASP A 95 -0.85 36.98 4.27
C ASP A 95 -0.73 36.64 5.76
N SER A 96 -1.30 37.49 6.61
CA SER A 96 -1.53 37.20 8.02
C SER A 96 -2.90 36.54 8.16
N PHE A 97 -2.91 35.24 8.42
CA PHE A 97 -4.14 34.52 8.75
C PHE A 97 -4.42 34.65 10.24
N ALA A 98 -5.54 35.30 10.59
CA ALA A 98 -6.13 35.18 11.92
C ALA A 98 -6.75 33.77 12.04
N ALA A 99 -6.15 32.92 12.88
CA ALA A 99 -6.68 31.61 13.22
C ALA A 99 -8.00 31.78 13.99
N GLN A 100 -9.13 31.51 13.33
CA GLN A 100 -10.41 31.40 13.99
C GLN A 100 -10.49 30.00 14.63
N GLU A 101 -10.45 29.94 15.96
CA GLU A 101 -10.56 28.69 16.72
C GLU A 101 -11.96 28.08 16.47
N LYS A 102 -12.00 26.95 15.76
CA LYS A 102 -13.24 26.21 15.48
C LYS A 102 -13.60 25.37 16.72
N PRO A 103 -14.88 25.33 17.16
CA PRO A 103 -15.27 24.73 18.42
C PRO A 103 -14.89 23.24 18.51
N LYS A 104 -14.26 22.90 19.64
CA LYS A 104 -13.83 21.57 20.06
C LYS A 104 -15.01 20.58 20.06
N PRO A 105 -15.00 19.53 19.23
CA PRO A 105 -15.90 18.41 19.44
C PRO A 105 -15.46 17.63 20.69
N THR A 106 -16.40 17.47 21.63
CA THR A 106 -16.22 16.70 22.86
C THR A 106 -15.96 15.23 22.55
N PRO A 107 -14.93 14.60 23.13
CA PRO A 107 -14.66 13.18 22.95
C PRO A 107 -15.68 12.32 23.73
N THR A 108 -16.35 11.39 23.05
CA THR A 108 -17.10 10.29 23.69
C THR A 108 -16.18 9.05 23.72
N PRO A 109 -16.05 8.36 24.87
CA PRO A 109 -14.93 7.46 25.18
C PRO A 109 -15.00 6.06 24.53
N THR A 110 -13.82 5.55 24.18
CA THR A 110 -13.53 4.14 23.88
C THR A 110 -13.65 3.27 25.16
N PRO A 111 -14.44 2.19 25.20
CA PRO A 111 -14.34 1.19 26.27
C PRO A 111 -13.23 0.15 25.98
N THR A 112 -12.33 0.03 26.95
CA THR A 112 -11.32 -1.02 27.14
C THR A 112 -11.93 -2.44 27.18
N PRO A 113 -11.36 -3.46 26.51
CA PRO A 113 -11.79 -4.85 26.67
C PRO A 113 -11.18 -5.48 27.94
N THR A 114 -12.04 -5.94 28.87
CA THR A 114 -11.69 -6.86 29.97
C THR A 114 -12.26 -8.26 29.64
N PRO A 115 -11.53 -9.38 29.83
CA PRO A 115 -11.99 -10.71 29.42
C PRO A 115 -12.50 -11.59 30.58
N VAL A 116 -13.76 -12.10 30.57
CA VAL A 116 -14.20 -13.40 31.19
C VAL A 116 -15.57 -13.89 30.64
N ALA A 117 -15.56 -14.98 29.84
CA ALA A 117 -16.34 -16.25 29.80
C ALA A 117 -17.89 -16.36 30.11
N PRO A 118 -18.57 -17.52 29.87
CA PRO A 118 -19.40 -17.82 28.68
C PRO A 118 -20.86 -18.28 28.97
N GLN A 119 -21.82 -18.00 28.08
CA GLN A 119 -23.16 -18.66 27.95
C GLN A 119 -23.96 -17.90 26.85
N ALA A 120 -24.76 -18.47 25.95
CA ALA A 120 -25.26 -19.82 25.71
C ALA A 120 -25.63 -19.98 24.21
N GLN A 121 -25.51 -21.22 23.72
CA GLN A 121 -26.17 -21.73 22.49
C GLN A 121 -27.70 -21.65 22.68
N ALA A 122 -28.62 -21.62 21.71
CA ALA A 122 -28.68 -21.91 20.28
C ALA A 122 -29.87 -21.06 19.73
N THR A 123 -30.00 -20.79 18.43
CA THR A 123 -30.69 -21.71 17.51
C THR A 123 -30.26 -21.53 16.06
N THR A 124 -29.98 -22.66 15.45
CA THR A 124 -29.87 -22.92 14.01
C THR A 124 -31.23 -22.78 13.31
N SER A 125 -31.23 -22.15 12.14
CA SER A 125 -32.06 -22.51 10.99
C SER A 125 -31.30 -22.14 9.71
N GLU A 126 -30.91 -23.19 8.98
CA GLU A 126 -30.65 -23.22 7.52
C GLU A 126 -31.77 -22.49 6.73
N SER A 127 -31.62 -21.99 5.50
CA SER A 127 -30.60 -22.08 4.45
C SER A 127 -30.95 -21.06 3.34
N GLU A 128 -29.97 -20.77 2.48
CA GLU A 128 -30.10 -20.27 1.10
C GLU A 128 -30.65 -18.84 0.83
N GLN A 129 -29.77 -17.89 0.47
CA GLN A 129 -29.69 -17.36 -0.91
C GLN A 129 -28.77 -16.12 -1.01
N ASP A 130 -27.91 -16.22 -2.03
CA ASP A 130 -26.99 -15.24 -2.60
C ASP A 130 -27.60 -13.85 -2.80
N ALA A 131 -27.09 -12.83 -2.08
CA ALA A 131 -27.23 -11.40 -2.40
C ALA A 131 -26.27 -10.56 -1.52
N PRO A 132 -25.55 -9.56 -2.07
CA PRO A 132 -24.60 -8.79 -1.30
C PRO A 132 -25.32 -7.90 -0.29
N ALA A 133 -24.82 -7.90 0.95
CA ALA A 133 -25.23 -6.98 2.00
C ALA A 133 -25.17 -5.54 1.46
N ALA A 134 -26.30 -4.84 1.56
CA ALA A 134 -26.48 -3.51 1.01
C ALA A 134 -25.40 -2.56 1.55
N ALA A 135 -24.50 -2.14 0.66
CA ALA A 135 -23.52 -1.11 0.96
C ALA A 135 -24.26 0.18 1.33
N ALA A 136 -23.91 0.77 2.48
CA ALA A 136 -24.27 2.13 2.81
C ALA A 136 -23.86 3.07 1.65
N PRO A 137 -24.60 4.18 1.40
CA PRO A 137 -24.37 5.00 0.22
C PRO A 137 -22.96 5.62 0.25
N VAL A 138 -22.05 5.05 -0.52
CA VAL A 138 -20.74 5.64 -0.79
C VAL A 138 -20.97 6.76 -1.80
N VAL A 139 -20.78 8.01 -1.38
CA VAL A 139 -20.83 9.13 -2.33
C VAL A 139 -19.66 8.98 -3.29
N ARG A 140 -19.93 9.09 -4.60
CA ARG A 140 -18.88 9.06 -5.62
C ARG A 140 -17.87 10.16 -5.31
N ALA A 141 -16.61 9.79 -5.10
CA ALA A 141 -15.55 10.76 -4.94
C ALA A 141 -15.40 11.55 -6.24
N ALA A 142 -15.22 12.86 -6.11
CA ALA A 142 -14.84 13.69 -7.24
C ALA A 142 -13.48 13.25 -7.78
N THR A 143 -13.25 13.47 -9.08
CA THR A 143 -11.93 13.32 -9.70
C THR A 143 -10.91 14.13 -8.91
N PRO A 144 -9.79 13.55 -8.46
CA PRO A 144 -8.83 14.27 -7.62
C PRO A 144 -8.10 15.36 -8.40
N ASP A 145 -7.77 16.45 -7.71
CA ASP A 145 -6.86 17.45 -8.27
C ASP A 145 -5.46 16.84 -8.45
N PRO A 146 -4.81 16.99 -9.62
CA PRO A 146 -3.47 16.47 -9.85
C PRO A 146 -2.46 16.95 -8.80
N GLY A 147 -1.63 16.03 -8.29
CA GLY A 147 -0.64 16.32 -7.24
C GLY A 147 -1.19 16.38 -5.82
N SER A 148 -2.50 16.26 -5.61
CA SER A 148 -3.09 16.13 -4.27
C SER A 148 -2.83 14.74 -3.67
N ALA A 149 -2.93 14.62 -2.33
CA ALA A 149 -2.90 13.33 -1.66
C ALA A 149 -3.97 12.35 -2.19
N LYS A 150 -5.14 12.88 -2.57
CA LYS A 150 -6.23 12.13 -3.20
C LYS A 150 -5.84 11.57 -4.57
N ALA A 151 -5.12 12.34 -5.40
CA ALA A 151 -4.62 11.87 -6.69
C ALA A 151 -3.58 10.76 -6.52
N ILE A 152 -2.64 10.94 -5.59
CA ILE A 152 -1.65 9.91 -5.26
C ILE A 152 -2.33 8.61 -4.84
N ALA A 153 -3.35 8.71 -3.98
CA ALA A 153 -4.12 7.54 -3.56
C ALA A 153 -4.86 6.89 -4.74
N TYR A 154 -5.50 7.67 -5.61
CA TYR A 154 -6.18 7.14 -6.81
C TYR A 154 -5.21 6.34 -7.69
N ASP A 155 -4.04 6.90 -8.00
CA ASP A 155 -3.02 6.20 -8.79
C ASP A 155 -2.60 4.88 -8.14
N MET A 156 -2.42 4.87 -6.82
CA MET A 156 -2.07 3.66 -6.07
C MET A 156 -3.22 2.63 -5.99
N ILE A 157 -4.48 3.06 -5.95
CA ILE A 157 -5.64 2.16 -6.05
C ILE A 157 -5.64 1.48 -7.43
N VAL A 158 -5.46 2.25 -8.51
CA VAL A 158 -5.41 1.73 -9.88
C VAL A 158 -4.24 0.76 -10.07
N GLN A 159 -3.06 1.10 -9.57
CA GLN A 159 -1.86 0.24 -9.62
C GLN A 159 -2.06 -1.10 -8.89
N ARG A 160 -2.93 -1.13 -7.87
CA ARG A 160 -3.28 -2.36 -7.14
C ARG A 160 -4.35 -3.20 -7.84
N GLY A 161 -4.90 -2.74 -8.97
CA GLY A 161 -5.98 -3.42 -9.69
C GLY A 161 -7.33 -3.34 -8.99
N TRP A 162 -7.49 -2.42 -8.04
CA TRP A 162 -8.76 -2.19 -7.36
C TRP A 162 -9.67 -1.30 -8.21
N ALA A 163 -10.98 -1.55 -8.12
CA ALA A 163 -11.98 -0.79 -8.87
C ALA A 163 -12.14 0.64 -8.30
N ASP A 164 -12.66 1.56 -9.13
CA ASP A 164 -12.94 2.95 -8.73
C ASP A 164 -13.86 3.06 -7.49
N SER A 165 -14.71 2.05 -7.23
CA SER A 165 -15.54 1.99 -6.03
C SER A 165 -14.70 1.95 -4.74
N GLU A 166 -13.54 1.28 -4.77
CA GLU A 166 -12.60 1.22 -3.64
C GLU A 166 -12.03 2.61 -3.33
N TYR A 167 -11.76 3.40 -4.36
CA TYR A 167 -11.33 4.77 -4.18
C TYR A 167 -12.40 5.62 -3.48
N ASN A 168 -13.68 5.46 -3.84
CA ASN A 168 -14.76 6.18 -3.17
C ASN A 168 -14.83 5.84 -1.66
N CYS A 169 -14.71 4.56 -1.31
CA CYS A 169 -14.67 4.11 0.08
C CYS A 169 -13.46 4.69 0.83
N LEU A 170 -12.28 4.69 0.19
CA LEU A 170 -11.06 5.27 0.76
C LEU A 170 -11.22 6.78 1.03
N VAL A 171 -11.85 7.50 0.10
CA VAL A 171 -12.11 8.94 0.25
C VAL A 171 -13.01 9.20 1.43
N SER A 172 -14.10 8.46 1.58
CA SER A 172 -14.97 8.59 2.76
C SER A 172 -14.21 8.28 4.05
N LEU A 173 -13.46 7.18 4.06
CA LEU A 173 -12.69 6.73 5.21
C LEU A 173 -11.68 7.78 5.67
N TRP A 174 -10.72 8.15 4.83
CA TRP A 174 -9.66 9.08 5.22
C TRP A 174 -10.11 10.53 5.31
N THR A 175 -11.27 10.88 4.74
CA THR A 175 -11.92 12.16 5.07
C THR A 175 -12.38 12.18 6.53
N ARG A 176 -12.97 11.09 7.04
CA ARG A 176 -13.33 10.98 8.46
C ARG A 176 -12.11 10.97 9.37
N GLU A 177 -11.06 10.26 9.00
CA GLU A 177 -9.87 10.11 9.83
C GLU A 177 -9.10 11.43 10.02
N SER A 178 -8.83 12.13 8.92
CA SER A 178 -7.88 13.26 8.94
C SER A 178 -8.29 14.42 8.05
N GLY A 179 -9.37 14.29 7.28
CA GLY A 179 -9.67 15.22 6.19
C GLY A 179 -8.58 15.25 5.13
N TRP A 180 -7.83 14.15 4.95
CA TRP A 180 -6.67 14.05 4.06
C TRP A 180 -5.46 14.94 4.43
N ASN A 181 -5.37 15.40 5.68
CA ASN A 181 -4.25 16.20 6.16
C ASN A 181 -3.05 15.32 6.57
N VAL A 182 -1.93 15.48 5.86
CA VAL A 182 -0.63 14.80 6.10
C VAL A 182 -0.08 15.05 7.51
N TYR A 183 -0.43 16.18 8.11
CA TYR A 183 0.03 16.60 9.44
C TYR A 183 -1.06 16.46 10.51
N ALA A 184 -2.17 15.77 10.23
CA ALA A 184 -3.21 15.54 11.22
C ALA A 184 -2.66 14.74 12.39
N GLU A 185 -2.66 15.32 13.58
CA GLU A 185 -2.22 14.66 14.80
C GLU A 185 -3.32 14.75 15.86
N ASN A 186 -3.72 13.60 16.39
CA ASN A 186 -4.54 13.54 17.57
C ASN A 186 -3.63 13.55 18.81
N LYS A 187 -3.50 14.72 19.46
CA LYS A 187 -2.62 14.90 20.64
C LYS A 187 -2.93 13.96 21.81
N SER A 188 -4.16 13.46 21.92
CA SER A 188 -4.56 12.58 23.02
C SER A 188 -4.14 11.12 22.80
N SER A 189 -4.25 10.62 21.56
CA SER A 189 -3.93 9.24 21.23
C SER A 189 -2.54 9.07 20.60
N GLY A 190 -1.99 10.11 19.97
CA GLY A 190 -0.77 10.06 19.16
C GLY A 190 -0.98 9.51 17.74
N ALA A 191 -2.24 9.38 17.28
CA ALA A 191 -2.54 9.00 15.91
C ALA A 191 -2.09 10.10 14.94
N TYR A 192 -1.48 9.71 13.82
CA TYR A 192 -0.80 10.66 12.91
C TYR A 192 -1.08 10.42 11.43
N GLY A 193 -1.18 11.53 10.70
CA GLY A 193 -1.20 11.58 9.23
C GLY A 193 -2.55 11.22 8.60
N ILE A 194 -2.53 11.09 7.28
CA ILE A 194 -3.70 10.74 6.46
C ILE A 194 -4.45 9.50 7.00
N PRO A 195 -3.76 8.37 7.27
CA PRO A 195 -4.44 7.16 7.73
C PRO A 195 -4.68 7.13 9.25
N GLN A 196 -4.27 8.16 10.01
CA GLN A 196 -4.30 8.17 11.48
C GLN A 196 -3.58 6.97 12.11
N ALA A 197 -2.34 6.71 11.68
CA ALA A 197 -1.55 5.57 12.15
C ALA A 197 -1.17 5.69 13.64
N LEU A 198 -1.27 4.57 14.39
CA LEU A 198 -0.94 4.50 15.82
C LEU A 198 0.09 3.39 16.16
N PRO A 199 1.31 3.75 16.64
CA PRO A 199 1.92 5.09 16.55
C PRO A 199 2.26 5.46 15.10
N GLY A 200 2.30 6.77 14.80
CA GLY A 200 2.66 7.29 13.47
C GLY A 200 3.98 6.75 12.92
N SER A 201 4.95 6.48 13.80
CA SER A 201 6.27 5.93 13.46
C SER A 201 6.22 4.57 12.76
N LYS A 202 5.10 3.83 12.81
CA LYS A 202 4.92 2.60 12.01
C LYS A 202 5.01 2.86 10.51
N MET A 203 4.66 4.06 10.06
CA MET A 203 4.77 4.47 8.66
C MET A 203 6.22 4.52 8.17
N ALA A 204 7.21 4.53 9.07
CA ALA A 204 8.63 4.43 8.71
C ALA A 204 8.97 3.15 7.92
N ALA A 205 8.15 2.10 8.05
CA ALA A 205 8.29 0.88 7.25
C ALA A 205 8.04 1.11 5.75
N ALA A 206 7.29 2.15 5.38
CA ALA A 206 7.06 2.53 3.98
C ALA A 206 8.07 3.57 3.47
N GLY A 207 8.73 4.32 4.37
CA GLY A 207 9.72 5.33 4.00
C GLY A 207 10.13 6.19 5.20
N SER A 208 11.39 6.65 5.24
CA SER A 208 11.92 7.45 6.35
C SER A 208 11.31 8.85 6.46
N ASP A 209 10.68 9.34 5.40
CA ASP A 209 10.04 10.66 5.28
C ASP A 209 8.54 10.64 5.61
N TRP A 210 8.07 9.58 6.28
CA TRP A 210 6.66 9.32 6.58
C TRP A 210 5.92 10.47 7.28
N ALA A 211 6.63 11.30 8.04
CA ALA A 211 5.99 12.37 8.81
C ALA A 211 5.42 13.47 7.88
N SER A 212 6.04 13.75 6.74
CA SER A 212 5.63 14.87 5.88
C SER A 212 5.29 14.45 4.45
N ASN A 213 5.53 13.20 4.07
CA ASN A 213 5.27 12.73 2.71
C ASN A 213 3.92 12.01 2.59
N PRO A 214 2.91 12.58 1.88
CA PRO A 214 1.63 11.93 1.66
C PRO A 214 1.77 10.57 0.96
N SER A 215 2.68 10.44 -0.01
CA SER A 215 2.90 9.19 -0.73
C SER A 215 3.32 8.06 0.20
N THR A 216 4.23 8.34 1.13
CA THR A 216 4.68 7.38 2.15
C THR A 216 3.55 6.99 3.10
N GLN A 217 2.75 7.97 3.56
CA GLN A 217 1.61 7.70 4.44
C GLN A 217 0.52 6.87 3.74
N ILE A 218 0.20 7.20 2.49
CA ILE A 218 -0.79 6.49 1.68
C ILE A 218 -0.31 5.07 1.39
N THR A 219 0.96 4.89 1.02
CA THR A 219 1.56 3.56 0.77
C THR A 219 1.40 2.66 1.99
N TRP A 220 1.76 3.17 3.17
CA TRP A 220 1.60 2.44 4.42
C TRP A 220 0.12 2.16 4.72
N GLY A 221 -0.75 3.17 4.63
CA GLY A 221 -2.17 3.07 4.93
C GLY A 221 -2.90 2.07 4.03
N LEU A 222 -2.64 2.08 2.73
CA LEU A 222 -3.19 1.10 1.78
C LEU A 222 -2.66 -0.31 2.05
N GLY A 223 -1.40 -0.44 2.47
CA GLY A 223 -0.83 -1.71 2.93
C GLY A 223 -1.56 -2.27 4.16
N TYR A 224 -1.80 -1.41 5.16
CA TYR A 224 -2.55 -1.77 6.36
C TYR A 224 -4.00 -2.17 6.04
N ILE A 225 -4.69 -1.37 5.22
CA ILE A 225 -6.06 -1.67 4.76
C ILE A 225 -6.12 -3.04 4.07
N SER A 226 -5.22 -3.28 3.12
CA SER A 226 -5.19 -4.56 2.41
C SER A 226 -4.92 -5.74 3.34
N GLY A 227 -3.97 -5.60 4.27
CA GLY A 227 -3.60 -6.69 5.18
C GLY A 227 -4.65 -7.01 6.23
N ARG A 228 -5.47 -6.03 6.65
CA ARG A 228 -6.44 -6.20 7.74
C ARG A 228 -7.88 -6.35 7.26
N TYR A 229 -8.25 -5.67 6.19
CA TYR A 229 -9.63 -5.58 5.69
C TYR A 229 -9.80 -6.11 4.27
N GLY A 230 -8.71 -6.47 3.60
CA GLY A 230 -8.71 -6.90 2.21
C GLY A 230 -8.78 -5.74 1.22
N SER A 231 -9.72 -4.80 1.40
CA SER A 231 -9.92 -3.65 0.50
C SER A 231 -10.35 -2.38 1.25
N PRO A 232 -10.22 -1.18 0.62
CA PRO A 232 -10.75 0.07 1.16
C PRO A 232 -12.24 0.05 1.52
N CYS A 233 -13.09 -0.59 0.71
CA CYS A 233 -14.50 -0.76 1.02
C CYS A 233 -14.73 -1.72 2.18
N GLY A 234 -13.91 -2.77 2.33
CA GLY A 234 -13.91 -3.61 3.53
C GLY A 234 -13.58 -2.80 4.80
N ALA A 235 -12.56 -1.93 4.71
CA ALA A 235 -12.18 -1.04 5.82
C ALA A 235 -13.28 -0.01 6.14
N TRP A 236 -13.88 0.58 5.11
CA TRP A 236 -14.99 1.53 5.27
C TRP A 236 -16.21 0.87 5.94
N ALA A 237 -16.61 -0.31 5.47
CA ALA A 237 -17.73 -1.05 6.06
C ALA A 237 -17.46 -1.40 7.54
N HIS A 238 -16.23 -1.81 7.88
CA HIS A 238 -15.84 -2.03 9.26
C HIS A 238 -15.94 -0.74 10.09
N SER A 239 -15.42 0.36 9.56
CA SER A 239 -15.44 1.68 10.19
C SER A 239 -16.87 2.19 10.43
N GLU A 240 -17.81 1.96 9.51
CA GLU A 240 -19.23 2.26 9.73
C GLU A 240 -19.86 1.43 10.85
N SER A 241 -19.43 0.18 11.02
CA SER A 241 -20.00 -0.72 12.03
C SER A 241 -19.41 -0.56 13.43
N VAL A 242 -18.11 -0.28 13.54
CA VAL A 242 -17.38 -0.27 14.83
C VAL A 242 -16.86 1.12 15.21
N GLY A 243 -16.89 2.08 14.28
CA GLY A 243 -16.37 3.44 14.50
C GLY A 243 -14.85 3.57 14.39
N TRP A 244 -14.14 2.51 14.00
CA TRP A 244 -12.70 2.50 13.74
C TRP A 244 -12.33 1.50 12.65
N TYR A 245 -11.13 1.63 12.10
CA TYR A 245 -10.48 0.68 11.19
C TYR A 245 -8.99 0.60 11.53
#